data_AF-A0A139CYK6-F1
#
_entry.id   AF-A0A139CYK6-F1
#
_cell.length_a   1.000
_cell.length_b   1.000
_cell.length_c   1.000
_cell.angle_alpha   90.00
_cell.angle_beta   90.00
_cell.angle_gamma   90.00
#
_symmetry.space_group_name_H-M   'P 1'
#
loop_
_entity.id
_entity.type
_entity.pdbx_description
1 polymer ?
#
loop_
_entity_poly.entity_id
_entity_poly.type
_entity_poly.pdbx_seq_one_letter_code
_entity_poly.pdbx_strand_id
1 'polypeptide(L)'
;MADCDLCGVSIPTVCPVRVFEPRFEHSYPEGIWKGLCEKCLDSAKGTFDEKSDEEGNCVPGNKFEKCDLCGTTCQLYDIDVFVPSFKNVYDEETRHLCRRCLESCNEAYDRKDECFGEHH
;
A
#
# COMPACT_ATOMS: atom_id res chain seq x y z
N MET A 1 8.40 -6.35 16.53
CA MET A 1 7.73 -6.90 15.33
C MET A 1 6.60 -5.94 15.00
N ALA A 2 6.43 -5.63 13.73
CA ALA A 2 5.36 -4.80 13.21
C ALA A 2 4.55 -5.61 12.21
N ASP A 3 3.24 -5.39 12.21
CA ASP A 3 2.33 -6.05 11.29
C ASP A 3 2.21 -5.23 10.00
N CYS A 4 2.20 -5.90 8.85
CA CYS A 4 1.87 -5.26 7.59
C CYS A 4 0.40 -4.84 7.60
N ASP A 5 0.10 -3.55 7.37
CA ASP A 5 -1.26 -3.01 7.35
C ASP A 5 -2.14 -3.57 6.20
N LEU A 6 -1.56 -4.27 5.21
CA LEU A 6 -2.31 -4.88 4.11
C LEU A 6 -2.54 -6.38 4.27
N CYS A 7 -1.47 -7.16 4.45
CA CYS A 7 -1.56 -8.63 4.53
C CYS A 7 -1.49 -9.19 5.95
N GLY A 8 -1.28 -8.35 6.97
CA GLY A 8 -1.23 -8.75 8.37
C GLY A 8 0.01 -9.57 8.76
N VAL A 9 0.99 -9.75 7.86
CA VAL A 9 2.22 -10.49 8.20
C VAL A 9 3.02 -9.72 9.25
N SER A 10 3.40 -10.40 10.33
CA SER A 10 4.27 -9.84 11.37
C SER A 10 5.73 -10.04 10.99
N ILE A 11 6.45 -8.96 10.72
CA ILE A 11 7.88 -8.99 10.35
C ILE A 11 8.71 -8.03 11.22
N PRO A 12 10.05 -8.19 11.26
CA PRO A 12 10.90 -7.32 12.07
C PRO A 12 10.86 -5.86 11.63
N THR A 13 10.82 -5.63 10.32
CA THR A 13 10.90 -4.31 9.68
C THR A 13 9.84 -4.19 8.61
N VAL A 14 9.14 -3.05 8.58
CA VAL A 14 8.15 -2.68 7.58
C VAL A 14 8.57 -1.35 6.94
N CYS A 15 8.19 -1.14 5.68
CA CYS A 15 8.36 0.13 4.99
C CYS A 15 7.30 1.13 5.45
N PRO A 16 7.69 2.31 5.96
CA PRO A 16 6.75 3.32 6.37
C PRO A 16 6.12 4.00 5.14
N VAL A 17 4.80 3.91 5.03
CA VAL A 17 3.99 4.58 3.99
C VAL A 17 3.13 5.65 4.64
N ARG A 18 3.21 6.88 4.13
CA ARG A 18 2.41 8.00 4.64
C ARG A 18 1.03 7.96 4.00
N VAL A 19 -0.04 7.92 4.80
CA VAL A 19 -1.42 7.89 4.29
C VAL A 19 -2.30 8.95 4.95
N PHE A 20 -3.31 9.39 4.22
CA PHE A 20 -4.24 10.40 4.68
C PHE A 20 -5.59 9.76 5.01
N GLU A 21 -5.73 9.33 6.26
CA GLU A 21 -6.98 8.78 6.76
C GLU A 21 -7.97 9.92 7.10
N PRO A 22 -9.16 9.98 6.46
CA PRO A 22 -10.11 11.07 6.67
C PRO A 22 -10.64 11.10 8.10
N ARG A 23 -10.64 9.94 8.79
CA ARG A 23 -10.99 9.84 10.21
C ARG A 23 -10.04 10.63 11.12
N PHE A 24 -8.79 10.79 10.71
CA PHE A 24 -7.73 11.41 11.50
C PHE A 24 -7.29 12.78 10.96
N GLU A 25 -7.91 13.29 9.90
CA GLU A 25 -7.51 14.52 9.21
C GLU A 25 -7.34 15.73 10.16
N HIS A 26 -8.22 15.88 11.15
CA HIS A 26 -8.15 17.01 12.09
C HIS A 26 -7.01 16.88 13.11
N SER A 27 -6.68 15.66 13.53
CA SER A 27 -5.64 15.40 14.54
C SER A 27 -4.26 15.21 13.92
N TYR A 28 -4.22 14.70 12.69
CA TYR A 28 -3.02 14.37 11.93
C TYR A 28 -3.18 14.89 10.49
N PRO A 29 -3.15 16.23 10.30
CA PRO A 29 -3.31 16.85 8.97
C PRO A 29 -2.15 16.49 8.04
N GLU A 30 -1.00 16.19 8.64
CA GLU A 30 0.18 15.67 7.99
C GLU A 30 0.01 14.21 7.53
N GLY A 31 -1.09 13.54 7.80
CA GLY A 31 -1.24 12.11 7.55
C GLY A 31 -0.59 11.25 8.63
N ILE A 32 -0.81 9.95 8.52
CA ILE A 32 -0.37 8.94 9.48
C ILE A 32 0.57 7.96 8.78
N TRP A 33 1.42 7.30 9.55
CA TRP A 33 2.34 6.29 9.03
C TRP A 33 1.72 4.90 9.17
N LYS A 34 1.75 4.15 8.06
CA LYS A 34 1.39 2.74 7.97
C LYS A 34 2.63 1.92 7.65
N GLY A 35 2.66 0.67 8.07
CA GLY A 35 3.77 -0.23 7.80
C GLY A 35 3.40 -1.25 6.74
N LEU A 36 4.09 -1.27 5.60
CA LEU A 36 3.92 -2.32 4.58
C LEU A 36 5.13 -3.26 4.54
N CYS A 37 4.89 -4.55 4.33
CA CYS A 37 5.97 -5.45 3.98
C CYS A 37 6.43 -5.21 2.54
N GLU A 38 7.66 -5.63 2.23
CA GLU A 38 8.25 -5.46 0.90
C GLU A 38 7.35 -6.01 -0.22
N LYS A 39 6.76 -7.19 -0.03
CA LYS A 39 5.88 -7.80 -1.03
C LYS A 39 4.63 -6.97 -1.32
N CYS A 40 3.96 -6.46 -0.29
CA CYS A 40 2.77 -5.62 -0.49
C CYS A 40 3.13 -4.27 -1.10
N LEU A 41 4.31 -3.74 -0.78
CA LEU A 41 4.81 -2.51 -1.37
C LEU A 41 5.14 -2.69 -2.86
N ASP A 42 5.78 -3.81 -3.21
CA ASP A 42 6.11 -4.19 -4.59
C ASP A 42 4.85 -4.41 -5.43
N SER A 43 3.86 -5.15 -4.91
CA SER A 43 2.54 -5.29 -5.56
C SER A 43 1.87 -3.94 -5.79
N ALA A 44 1.86 -3.05 -4.80
CA ALA A 44 1.27 -1.72 -4.95
C ALA A 44 2.01 -0.86 -6.00
N LYS A 45 3.35 -0.94 -6.03
CA LYS A 45 4.18 -0.29 -7.06
C LYS A 45 3.89 -0.84 -8.44
N GLY A 46 3.79 -2.15 -8.60
CA GLY A 46 3.43 -2.81 -9.86
C GLY A 46 2.08 -2.33 -10.39
N THR A 47 1.07 -2.27 -9.54
CA THR A 47 -0.24 -1.72 -9.92
C THR A 47 -0.17 -0.23 -10.26
N PHE A 48 0.63 0.55 -9.54
CA PHE A 48 0.82 1.97 -9.87
C PHE A 48 1.45 2.16 -11.26
N ASP A 49 2.48 1.39 -11.59
CA ASP A 49 3.11 1.41 -12.92
C ASP A 49 2.14 0.96 -14.02
N GLU A 50 1.38 -0.12 -13.82
CA GLU A 50 0.43 -0.61 -14.81
C GLU A 50 -0.72 0.38 -15.07
N LYS A 51 -1.16 1.08 -14.02
CA LYS A 51 -2.32 1.99 -14.07
C LYS A 51 -1.93 3.44 -14.38
N SER A 52 -0.65 3.72 -14.49
CA SER A 52 -0.13 5.00 -14.96
C SER A 52 0.21 4.89 -16.45
N ASP A 53 -0.58 5.54 -17.30
CA ASP A 53 -0.27 5.60 -18.72
C ASP A 53 1.02 6.42 -18.96
N GLU A 54 1.64 6.26 -20.14
CA GLU A 54 2.87 6.97 -20.57
C GLU A 54 2.74 8.51 -20.51
N GLU A 55 1.51 9.02 -20.48
CA GLU A 55 1.15 10.44 -20.40
C GLU A 55 0.85 10.93 -18.97
N GLY A 56 0.98 10.06 -17.95
CA GLY A 56 0.70 10.36 -16.54
C GLY A 56 -0.79 10.40 -16.17
N ASN A 57 -1.66 9.99 -17.10
CA ASN A 57 -3.08 9.80 -16.83
C ASN A 57 -3.27 8.46 -16.11
N CYS A 58 -4.16 8.45 -15.11
CA CYS A 58 -4.52 7.19 -14.45
C CYS A 58 -5.80 6.65 -15.06
N VAL A 59 -5.77 5.38 -15.45
CA VAL A 59 -6.97 4.63 -15.80
C VAL A 59 -7.92 4.65 -14.59
N PRO A 60 -9.24 4.89 -14.76
CA PRO A 60 -10.16 4.89 -13.64
C PRO A 60 -10.16 3.53 -12.93
N GLY A 61 -10.18 3.57 -11.60
CA GLY A 61 -10.23 2.37 -10.77
C GLY A 61 -11.48 1.53 -11.04
N ASN A 62 -11.37 0.22 -10.84
CA ASN A 62 -12.42 -0.75 -11.17
C ASN A 62 -13.59 -0.74 -10.15
N LYS A 63 -13.39 -0.13 -8.97
CA LYS A 63 -14.31 -0.23 -7.84
C LYS A 63 -14.43 1.09 -7.10
N PHE A 64 -15.60 1.33 -6.50
CA PHE A 64 -15.86 2.52 -5.68
C PHE A 64 -16.32 2.09 -4.29
N GLU A 65 -15.37 2.04 -3.35
CA GLU A 65 -15.58 1.62 -1.97
C GLU A 65 -14.52 2.26 -1.07
N LYS A 66 -14.36 1.78 0.17
CA LYS A 66 -13.33 2.25 1.09
C LYS A 66 -11.95 1.67 0.75
N CYS A 67 -10.96 2.53 0.61
CA CYS A 67 -9.55 2.15 0.50
C CYS A 67 -9.13 1.32 1.71
N ASP A 68 -8.52 0.16 1.47
CA ASP A 68 -8.06 -0.75 2.53
C ASP A 68 -6.94 -0.14 3.39
N LEU A 69 -6.20 0.86 2.89
CA LEU A 69 -5.08 1.48 3.60
C LEU A 69 -5.44 2.79 4.31
N CYS A 70 -6.25 3.66 3.68
CA CYS A 70 -6.60 4.97 4.26
C CYS A 70 -8.09 5.12 4.62
N GLY A 71 -8.95 4.16 4.29
CA GLY A 71 -10.38 4.21 4.59
C GLY A 71 -11.19 5.25 3.81
N THR A 72 -10.58 6.05 2.94
CA THR A 72 -11.28 7.00 2.05
C THR A 72 -12.15 6.26 1.05
N THR A 73 -13.37 6.74 0.81
CA THR A 73 -14.26 6.20 -0.22
C THR A 73 -14.02 6.91 -1.55
N CYS A 74 -13.47 6.22 -2.54
CA CYS A 74 -13.18 6.77 -3.87
C CYS A 74 -12.98 5.63 -4.90
N GLN A 75 -12.56 5.96 -6.12
CA GLN A 75 -12.14 4.95 -7.10
C GLN A 75 -10.87 4.25 -6.62
N LEU A 76 -10.92 2.93 -6.57
CA LEU A 76 -9.85 2.06 -6.09
C LEU A 76 -9.32 1.14 -7.18
N TYR A 77 -8.10 0.68 -6.95
CA TYR A 77 -7.33 -0.21 -7.80
C TYR A 77 -7.08 -1.51 -7.04
N ASP A 78 -7.25 -2.61 -7.74
CA ASP A 78 -7.01 -3.95 -7.22
C ASP A 78 -5.49 -4.20 -7.14
N ILE A 79 -5.05 -4.66 -5.98
CA ILE A 79 -3.68 -5.12 -5.73
C ILE A 79 -3.74 -6.54 -5.15
N ASP A 80 -2.82 -7.39 -5.58
CA ASP A 80 -2.69 -8.74 -5.05
C ASP A 80 -1.78 -8.76 -3.82
N VAL A 81 -2.28 -9.31 -2.72
CA VAL A 81 -1.53 -9.49 -1.48
C VAL A 81 -1.55 -10.94 -1.03
N PHE A 82 -0.46 -11.37 -0.39
CA PHE A 82 -0.30 -12.73 0.09
C PHE A 82 -0.47 -12.76 1.61
N VAL A 83 -1.62 -13.26 2.07
CA VAL A 83 -1.97 -13.33 3.49
C VAL A 83 -1.54 -14.69 4.04
N PRO A 84 -0.83 -14.75 5.18
CA PRO A 84 -0.49 -16.02 5.80
C PRO A 84 -1.75 -16.73 6.30
N SER A 85 -1.86 -18.03 6.00
CA SER A 85 -3.04 -18.83 6.32
C SER A 85 -2.67 -20.13 7.01
N PHE A 86 -3.65 -20.75 7.66
CA PHE A 86 -3.46 -22.04 8.35
C PHE A 86 -3.57 -23.24 7.41
N LYS A 87 -4.30 -23.09 6.29
CA LYS A 87 -4.55 -24.20 5.34
C LYS A 87 -3.48 -24.26 4.26
N ASN A 88 -3.11 -23.09 3.74
CA ASN A 88 -2.06 -22.90 2.75
C ASN A 88 -0.94 -22.07 3.38
N VAL A 89 0.30 -22.20 2.89
CA VAL A 89 1.43 -21.39 3.40
C VAL A 89 1.13 -19.89 3.23
N TYR A 90 0.51 -19.51 2.12
CA TYR A 90 -0.08 -18.20 1.86
C TYR A 90 -1.37 -18.37 1.05
N ASP A 91 -2.37 -17.51 1.29
CA ASP A 91 -3.54 -17.35 0.43
C ASP A 91 -3.44 -16.00 -0.31
N GLU A 92 -3.83 -16.01 -1.59
CA GLU A 92 -3.88 -14.83 -2.45
C GLU A 92 -5.19 -14.08 -2.19
N GLU A 93 -5.10 -12.83 -1.76
CA GLU A 93 -6.24 -11.94 -1.55
C GLU A 93 -6.08 -10.65 -2.36
N THR A 94 -7.19 -10.11 -2.85
CA THR A 94 -7.21 -8.80 -3.50
C THR A 94 -7.55 -7.71 -2.48
N ARG A 95 -6.71 -6.68 -2.43
CA ARG A 95 -6.97 -5.44 -1.66
C ARG A 95 -7.17 -4.27 -2.61
N HIS A 96 -7.84 -3.24 -2.14
CA HIS A 96 -8.31 -2.13 -2.96
C HIS A 96 -7.72 -0.83 -2.43
N LEU A 97 -6.81 -0.23 -3.20
CA LEU A 97 -6.12 1.01 -2.83
C LEU A 97 -6.58 2.18 -3.67
N CYS A 98 -6.67 3.36 -3.07
CA CYS A 98 -6.92 4.58 -3.83
C CYS A 98 -5.63 5.07 -4.50
N ARG A 99 -5.77 5.90 -5.54
CA ARG A 99 -4.63 6.51 -6.26
C ARG A 99 -3.63 7.15 -5.31
N ARG A 100 -4.09 7.96 -4.34
CA ARG A 100 -3.22 8.63 -3.37
C ARG A 100 -2.39 7.65 -2.54
N CYS A 101 -2.96 6.51 -2.16
CA CYS A 101 -2.23 5.47 -1.43
C CYS A 101 -1.23 4.76 -2.32
N LEU A 102 -1.57 4.50 -3.59
CA LEU A 102 -0.62 3.95 -4.56
C LEU A 102 0.56 4.90 -4.81
N GLU A 103 0.31 6.20 -4.94
CA GLU A 103 1.35 7.23 -5.07
C GLU A 103 2.27 7.24 -3.84
N SER A 104 1.71 7.20 -2.64
CA SER A 104 2.52 7.12 -1.41
C SER A 104 3.27 5.80 -1.27
N CYS A 105 2.71 4.68 -1.75
CA CYS A 105 3.42 3.40 -1.84
C CYS A 105 4.59 3.50 -2.83
N ASN A 106 4.39 4.15 -3.98
CA ASN A 106 5.45 4.39 -4.95
C ASN A 106 6.59 5.20 -4.33
N GLU A 107 6.28 6.32 -3.67
CA GLU A 107 7.29 7.14 -2.99
C GLU A 107 8.04 6.35 -1.90
N ALA A 108 7.34 5.50 -1.15
CA ALA A 108 7.97 4.66 -0.14
C ALA A 108 8.82 3.54 -0.76
N TYR A 109 8.44 3.03 -1.93
CA TYR A 109 9.22 2.07 -2.70
C TYR A 109 10.52 2.70 -3.20
N ASP A 110 10.49 3.93 -3.73
CA ASP A 110 11.69 4.67 -4.16
C ASP A 110 12.65 4.96 -2.99
N ARG A 111 12.13 5.03 -1.76
CA ARG A 111 12.91 5.24 -0.52
C ARG A 111 13.26 3.94 0.21
N LYS A 112 12.90 2.77 -0.32
CA LYS A 112 13.06 1.49 0.41
C LYS A 112 14.53 1.18 0.71
N ASP A 113 15.45 1.54 -0.20
CA ASP A 113 16.89 1.37 -0.02
C ASP A 113 17.44 2.15 1.18
N GLU A 114 16.86 3.32 1.48
CA GLU A 114 17.18 4.12 2.66
C GLU A 114 16.65 3.48 3.96
N CYS A 115 15.58 2.67 3.86
CA CYS A 115 14.92 2.05 5.00
C CYS A 115 15.47 0.65 5.35
N PHE A 116 16.03 -0.07 4.36
CA PHE A 116 16.63 -1.39 4.56
C PHE A 116 18.15 -1.37 4.76
N GLY A 117 18.83 -0.24 4.51
CA GLY A 117 20.22 -0.08 4.91
C GLY A 117 21.18 -1.11 4.30
N GLU A 118 20.99 -1.46 3.03
CA GLU A 118 22.07 -2.10 2.27
C GLU A 118 22.98 -1.00 1.70
N HIS A 119 23.93 -0.56 2.52
CA HIS A 119 25.20 -0.07 2.01
C HIS A 119 25.85 -1.27 1.29
N HIS A 120 25.72 -1.33 -0.03
CA HIS A 120 26.46 -2.27 -0.85
C HIS A 120 27.88 -1.74 -1.11
#